data_AF-A0A7V9UY61-F1
#
_entry.id   AF-A0A7V9UY61-F1
#
_cell.length_a   1.000
_cell.length_b   1.000
_cell.length_c   1.000
_cell.angle_alpha   90.00
_cell.angle_beta   90.00
_cell.angle_gamma   90.00
#
_symmetry.space_group_name_H-M   'P 1'
#
loop_
_entity.id
_entity.type
_entity.pdbx_description
1 polymer ?
#
loop_
_entity_poly.entity_id
_entity_poly.type
_entity_poly.pdbx_seq_one_letter_code
_entity_poly.pdbx_strand_id
1 'polypeptide(L)' 'KELGEDPATGKKILLRDGRFGPYVTDGDTNASLRRGDTVDGLSFERATELLAEKRAKSA' A
#
# COMPACT_ATOMS: atom_id res chain seq x y z
N LYS A 1 -4.85 9.20 2.36
CA LYS A 1 -6.15 8.50 2.30
C LYS A 1 -6.00 7.20 3.08
N GLU A 2 -6.85 6.94 4.06
CA GLU A 2 -6.86 5.64 4.77
C GLU A 2 -7.70 4.68 3.92
N LEU A 3 -7.15 3.52 3.57
CA LEU A 3 -7.85 2.52 2.74
C LEU A 3 -8.56 1.46 3.58
N GLY A 4 -8.11 1.25 4.81
CA GLY A 4 -8.64 0.25 5.73
C GLY A 4 -7.53 -0.42 6.52
N GLU A 5 -7.83 -1.60 7.06
CA GLU A 5 -6.89 -2.39 7.86
C GLU A 5 -6.61 -3.71 7.15
N ASP A 6 -5.34 -4.03 6.95
CA ASP A 6 -4.87 -5.25 6.31
C ASP A 6 -5.29 -6.49 7.14
N PRO A 7 -6.10 -7.43 6.62
CA PRO A 7 -6.53 -8.60 7.39
C PRO A 7 -5.42 -9.61 7.65
N ALA A 8 -4.30 -9.55 6.92
CA ALA A 8 -3.17 -10.44 7.12
C ALA A 8 -2.27 -9.96 8.27
N THR A 9 -2.23 -8.65 8.55
CA THR A 9 -1.38 -8.09 9.62
C THR A 9 -2.12 -7.34 10.72
N GLY A 10 -3.41 -7.02 10.53
CA GLY A 10 -4.17 -6.13 11.42
C GLY A 10 -3.65 -4.69 11.43
N LYS A 11 -2.94 -4.27 10.37
CA LYS A 11 -2.30 -2.95 10.31
C LYS A 11 -3.03 -2.01 9.37
N LYS A 12 -3.10 -0.74 9.75
CA LYS A 12 -3.78 0.29 8.97
C LYS A 12 -3.04 0.62 7.69
N ILE A 13 -3.70 0.40 6.56
CA ILE A 13 -3.20 0.76 5.23
C ILE A 13 -3.49 2.24 4.96
N LEU A 14 -2.40 2.99 4.86
CA LEU A 14 -2.39 4.42 4.58
C LEU A 14 -1.81 4.65 3.19
N LEU A 15 -2.59 5.30 2.34
CA LEU A 15 -2.15 5.80 1.05
C LEU A 15 -1.68 7.26 1.18
N ARG A 16 -0.43 7.51 0.82
CA ARG A 16 0.22 8.81 0.90
C ARG A 16 0.83 9.18 -0.44
N ASP A 17 0.79 10.47 -0.76
CA ASP A 17 1.49 11.00 -1.93
C ASP A 17 2.86 11.52 -1.50
N GLY A 18 3.92 10.99 -2.09
CA GLY A 18 5.31 11.31 -1.74
C GLY A 18 6.07 11.95 -2.89
N ARG A 19 7.30 12.41 -2.61
CA ARG A 19 8.18 13.06 -3.60
C ARG A 19 8.42 12.24 -4.88
N PHE A 20 8.36 10.91 -4.77
CA PHE A 20 8.60 9.97 -5.88
C PHE A 20 7.31 9.37 -6.45
N GLY A 21 6.15 9.92 -6.06
CA GLY A 21 4.83 9.41 -6.39
C GLY A 21 4.13 8.79 -5.19
N PRO A 22 2.88 8.34 -5.41
CA PRO A 22 2.06 7.78 -4.36
C PRO A 22 2.58 6.42 -3.88
N TYR A 23 2.39 6.16 -2.59
CA TYR A 23 2.77 4.93 -1.93
C TYR A 23 1.75 4.53 -0.86
N VAL A 24 1.60 3.24 -0.65
CA VAL A 24 0.88 2.66 0.49
C VAL A 24 1.86 2.28 1.58
N THR A 25 1.43 2.44 2.82
CA THR A 25 2.18 2.07 4.01
C THR A 25 1.25 1.45 5.03
N ASP A 26 1.66 0.34 5.64
CA ASP A 26 0.96 -0.24 6.80
C ASP A 26 1.61 0.16 8.14
N GLY A 27 2.53 1.13 8.12
CA GLY A 27 3.34 1.53 9.28
C GLY A 27 4.70 0.84 9.33
N ASP A 28 4.79 -0.40 8.87
CA ASP A 28 6.04 -1.17 8.85
C ASP A 28 6.58 -1.36 7.44
N THR A 29 5.71 -1.72 6.49
CA THR A 29 6.06 -1.93 5.09
C THR A 29 5.58 -0.76 4.25
N ASN A 30 6.42 -0.34 3.31
CA ASN A 30 6.13 0.77 2.41
C ASN A 30 6.21 0.25 0.97
N ALA A 31 5.07 0.24 0.29
CA ALA A 31 4.97 -0.20 -1.09
C ALA A 31 4.55 0.97 -2.00
N SER A 32 5.38 1.26 -2.99
CA SER A 32 5.11 2.26 -4.03
C SER A 32 3.99 1.77 -4.95
N LEU A 33 3.10 2.66 -5.37
CA LEU A 33 2.11 2.32 -6.40
C LEU A 33 2.82 2.01 -7.73
N ARG A 34 2.28 1.08 -8.52
CA ARG A 34 2.83 0.78 -9.86
C ARG A 34 2.31 1.79 -10.89
N ARG A 35 2.98 1.88 -12.05
CA ARG A 35 2.50 2.71 -13.16
C ARG A 35 1.13 2.22 -13.61
N GLY A 36 0.10 3.02 -13.35
CA GLY A 36 -1.31 2.70 -13.66
C GLY A 36 -2.20 2.74 -12.42
N ASP A 37 -1.65 2.51 -11.24
CA ASP A 37 -2.37 2.70 -9.98
C ASP A 37 -2.42 4.20 -9.67
N THR A 38 -3.64 4.74 -9.52
CA THR A 38 -3.85 6.13 -9.12
C THR A 38 -4.36 6.21 -7.70
N VAL A 39 -4.12 7.33 -7.02
CA VAL A 39 -4.54 7.52 -5.61
C VAL A 39 -6.06 7.39 -5.44
N ASP A 40 -6.79 7.73 -6.50
CA ASP A 40 -8.25 7.70 -6.53
C ASP A 40 -8.80 6.32 -6.89
N GLY A 41 -8.16 5.62 -7.83
CA GLY A 41 -8.56 4.29 -8.30
C GLY A 41 -7.95 3.11 -7.55
N LEU A 42 -7.03 3.35 -6.60
CA LEU A 42 -6.43 2.28 -5.81
C LEU A 42 -7.46 1.68 -4.85
N SER A 43 -7.81 0.41 -5.07
CA SER A 43 -8.68 -0.36 -4.19
C SER A 43 -7.93 -0.85 -2.95
N PHE A 44 -8.70 -1.19 -1.92
CA PHE A 44 -8.15 -1.79 -0.69
C PHE A 44 -7.37 -3.07 -1.01
N GLU A 45 -7.97 -4.02 -1.74
CA GLU A 45 -7.34 -5.28 -2.14
C GLU A 45 -6.00 -5.05 -2.83
N ARG A 46 -5.94 -4.07 -3.74
CA ARG A 46 -4.71 -3.74 -4.46
C ARG A 46 -3.62 -3.21 -3.55
N ALA A 47 -3.98 -2.39 -2.57
CA ALA A 47 -3.04 -1.90 -1.58
C ALA A 47 -2.50 -3.02 -0.68
N THR A 48 -3.36 -3.95 -0.27
CA THR A 48 -2.98 -5.15 0.49
C THR A 48 -2.02 -6.02 -0.32
N GLU A 49 -2.32 -6.25 -1.61
CA GLU A 49 -1.44 -7.00 -2.52
C GLU A 49 -0.06 -6.35 -2.64
N LEU A 50 0.01 -5.03 -2.86
CA LEU A 50 1.28 -4.32 -3.01
C LEU A 50 2.14 -4.43 -1.74
N LEU A 51 1.52 -4.32 -0.57
CA LEU A 51 2.19 -4.49 0.71
C LEU A 51 2.65 -5.94 0.92
N ALA A 52 1.79 -6.92 0.62
CA ALA A 52 2.13 -8.34 0.72
C ALA A 52 3.27 -8.73 -0.23
N GLU A 53 3.22 -8.31 -1.50
CA GLU A 53 4.32 -8.48 -2.47
C GLU A 53 5.61 -7.88 -1.93
N LYS A 54 5.54 -6.65 -1.38
CA LYS A 54 6.72 -5.97 -0.84
C LYS A 54 7.29 -6.74 0.35
N ARG A 55 6.46 -7.22 1.28
CA ARG A 55 6.89 -8.06 2.42
C ARG A 55 7.56 -9.34 1.93
N ALA A 56 6.92 -10.06 1.00
CA ALA A 56 7.45 -11.31 0.45
C ALA A 56 8.79 -11.11 -0.28
N LYS A 57 9.01 -9.95 -0.89
CA LYS A 57 10.26 -9.62 -1.59
C LYS A 57 11.35 -9.07 -0.67
N SER A 58 11.00 -8.70 0.57
CA SER A 58 11.92 -8.13 1.57
C SER A 58 12.40 -9.18 2.59
N ALA A 59 11.81 -10.39 2.55
CA ALA A 59 12.23 -11.57 3.30
C ALA A 59 13.26 -12.38 2.50
#